data_AF-A0A0B2X798-F1
#
_entry.id   AF-A0A0B2X798-F1
#
_cell.length_a   1.000
_cell.length_b   1.000
_cell.length_c   1.000
_cell.angle_alpha   90.00
_cell.angle_beta   90.00
_cell.angle_gamma   90.00
#
_symmetry.space_group_name_H-M   'P 1'
#
loop_
_entity.id
_entity.type
_entity.pdbx_description
1 polymer ?
#
loop_
_entity_poly.entity_id
_entity_poly.type
_entity_poly.pdbx_seq_one_letter_code
_entity_poly.pdbx_strand_id
1 'polypeptide(L)'
;MGQTSEPDSGMKRAAEVSEAMLSVPGYADDSIFFTVRYGHRAKETLRKRDYEELMETLNKMTVLWSKSGGGGAKPGPGAEERHAQMMELRGHCFEIIKDFPDLVRDFDRFHASSRAAMSAVMRA
;
A
#
# COMPACT_ATOMS: atom_id res chain seq x y z
N MET A 1 35.57 36.87 2.02
CA MET A 1 35.12 36.35 0.70
C MET A 1 34.83 34.88 0.88
N GLY A 2 33.59 34.46 0.59
CA GLY A 2 33.03 33.17 1.01
C GLY A 2 33.59 31.99 0.21
N GLN A 3 33.97 30.93 0.92
CA GLN A 3 34.25 29.62 0.33
C GLN A 3 32.92 28.97 -0.03
N THR A 4 32.62 28.88 -1.32
CA THR A 4 31.55 28.04 -1.84
C THR A 4 32.05 26.60 -1.87
N SER A 5 31.75 25.84 -0.82
CA SER A 5 31.98 24.40 -0.76
C SER A 5 31.22 23.74 -1.92
N GLU A 6 31.94 23.09 -2.83
CA GLU A 6 31.31 22.24 -3.84
C GLU A 6 30.44 21.17 -3.15
N PRO A 7 29.24 20.87 -3.67
CA PRO A 7 28.37 19.88 -3.05
C PRO A 7 29.10 18.54 -3.02
N ASP A 8 29.24 18.02 -1.81
CA ASP A 8 29.93 16.78 -1.47
C ASP A 8 29.54 15.67 -2.47
N SER A 9 30.51 14.88 -2.94
CA SER A 9 30.25 13.74 -3.84
C SER A 9 29.19 12.78 -3.28
N GLY A 10 29.05 12.73 -1.94
CA GLY A 10 27.93 12.07 -1.28
C GLY A 10 26.57 12.75 -1.50
N MET A 11 26.50 14.07 -1.42
CA MET A 11 25.28 14.86 -1.67
C MET A 11 24.78 14.73 -3.12
N LYS A 12 25.69 14.71 -4.10
CA LYS A 12 25.31 14.52 -5.52
C LYS A 12 24.69 13.14 -5.77
N ARG A 13 25.33 12.08 -5.25
CA ARG A 13 24.78 10.71 -5.35
C ARG A 13 23.46 10.56 -4.60
N ALA A 14 23.32 11.18 -3.43
CA ALA A 14 22.06 11.18 -2.70
C ALA A 14 20.96 11.89 -3.48
N ALA A 15 21.26 13.04 -4.11
CA ALA A 15 20.30 13.78 -4.94
C ALA A 15 19.86 12.98 -6.17
N GLU A 16 20.79 12.33 -6.88
CA GLU A 16 20.48 11.47 -8.03
C GLU A 16 19.59 10.28 -7.64
N VAL A 17 19.87 9.66 -6.50
CA VAL A 17 19.04 8.56 -5.97
C VAL A 17 17.66 9.08 -5.56
N SER A 18 17.57 10.21 -4.86
CA SER A 18 16.29 10.82 -4.49
C SER A 18 15.47 11.20 -5.72
N GLU A 19 16.08 11.78 -6.75
CA GLU A 19 15.42 12.15 -8.00
C GLU A 19 14.92 10.91 -8.78
N ALA A 20 15.74 9.86 -8.85
CA ALA A 20 15.32 8.58 -9.42
C ALA A 20 14.15 7.97 -8.64
N MET A 21 14.15 8.10 -7.32
CA MET A 21 13.07 7.61 -6.46
C MET A 21 11.79 8.44 -6.57
N LEU A 22 11.84 9.74 -6.86
CA LEU A 22 10.64 10.54 -7.17
C LEU A 22 9.90 10.05 -8.42
N SER A 23 10.60 9.36 -9.32
CA SER A 23 9.98 8.73 -10.49
C SER A 23 9.29 7.39 -10.15
N VAL A 24 9.50 6.86 -8.95
CA VAL A 24 8.81 5.65 -8.46
C VAL A 24 7.41 6.04 -7.98
N PRO A 25 6.34 5.50 -8.60
CA PRO A 25 4.99 5.83 -8.16
C PRO A 25 4.78 5.39 -6.72
N GLY A 26 4.30 6.32 -5.89
CA GLY A 26 4.08 6.11 -4.47
C GLY A 26 5.24 6.52 -3.55
N TYR A 27 6.43 6.79 -4.10
CA TYR A 27 7.53 7.40 -3.37
C TYR A 27 7.40 8.93 -3.33
N ALA A 28 6.95 9.55 -4.43
CA ALA A 28 6.76 10.99 -4.53
C ALA A 28 5.62 11.56 -3.65
N ASP A 29 4.66 10.72 -3.23
CA ASP A 29 3.50 11.12 -2.42
C ASP A 29 3.47 10.47 -1.02
N ASP A 30 4.59 9.87 -0.59
CA ASP A 30 4.75 9.12 0.67
C ASP A 30 3.81 7.91 0.86
N SER A 31 3.07 7.49 -0.17
CA SER A 31 2.12 6.39 -0.03
C SER A 31 2.79 5.04 0.23
N ILE A 32 3.99 4.77 -0.31
CA ILE A 32 4.80 3.58 0.00
C ILE A 32 5.27 3.60 1.47
N PHE A 33 5.75 4.74 1.96
CA PHE A 33 6.15 4.86 3.36
C PHE A 33 4.96 4.74 4.31
N PHE A 34 3.78 5.21 3.89
CA PHE A 34 2.55 5.04 4.63
C PHE A 34 2.14 3.56 4.72
N THR A 35 2.19 2.81 3.62
CA THR A 35 1.81 1.39 3.63
C THR A 35 2.74 0.54 4.51
N VAL A 36 4.04 0.80 4.44
CA VAL A 36 5.04 0.14 5.30
C VAL A 36 4.79 0.47 6.77
N ARG A 37 4.56 1.75 7.12
CA ARG A 37 4.28 2.16 8.50
C ARG A 37 3.00 1.56 9.05
N TYR A 38 1.94 1.51 8.24
CA TYR A 38 0.69 0.87 8.63
C TYR A 38 0.90 -0.63 8.90
N GLY A 39 1.58 -1.35 8.01
CA GLY A 39 1.89 -2.77 8.19
C GLY A 39 2.73 -3.04 9.45
N HIS A 40 3.73 -2.19 9.73
CA HIS A 40 4.51 -2.26 10.96
C HIS A 40 3.64 -2.07 12.20
N ARG A 41 2.81 -1.02 12.22
CA ARG A 41 1.89 -0.76 13.34
C ARG A 41 0.94 -1.93 13.57
N ALA A 42 0.36 -2.48 12.51
CA ALA A 42 -0.52 -3.65 12.61
C ALA A 42 0.21 -4.85 13.23
N LYS A 43 1.47 -5.09 12.84
CA LYS A 43 2.30 -6.17 13.39
C LYS A 43 2.62 -6.00 14.89
N GLU A 44 2.84 -4.77 15.34
CA GLU A 44 3.13 -4.47 16.75
C GLU A 44 1.88 -4.48 17.62
N THR A 45 0.72 -4.15 17.03
CA THR A 45 -0.53 -3.97 17.76
C THR A 45 -1.33 -5.26 17.89
N LEU A 46 -1.40 -6.05 16.81
CA LEU A 46 -2.20 -7.26 16.75
C LEU A 46 -1.47 -8.45 17.38
N ARG A 47 -2.24 -9.42 17.87
CA ARG A 47 -1.66 -10.73 18.18
C ARG A 47 -1.15 -11.36 16.90
N LYS A 48 -0.14 -12.23 17.02
CA LYS A 48 0.46 -12.91 15.85
C LYS A 48 -0.60 -13.57 14.94
N ARG A 49 -1.56 -14.28 15.53
CA ARG A 49 -2.65 -14.95 14.79
C ARG A 49 -3.50 -13.95 14.01
N ASP A 50 -3.92 -12.87 14.66
CA ASP A 50 -4.79 -11.84 14.07
C ASP A 50 -4.05 -11.07 12.97
N TYR A 51 -2.74 -10.83 13.14
CA TYR A 51 -1.88 -10.25 12.10
C TYR A 51 -1.75 -11.17 10.88
N GLU A 52 -1.51 -12.46 11.09
CA GLU A 52 -1.41 -13.45 10.00
C GLU A 52 -2.74 -13.54 9.24
N GLU A 53 -3.87 -13.56 9.95
CA GLU A 53 -5.23 -13.58 9.39
C GLU A 53 -5.53 -12.30 8.59
N LEU A 54 -5.14 -11.13 9.10
CA LEU A 54 -5.26 -9.85 8.39
C LEU A 54 -4.46 -9.87 7.08
N MET A 55 -3.19 -10.31 7.14
CA MET A 55 -2.32 -10.37 5.96
C MET A 55 -2.81 -11.36 4.92
N GLU A 56 -3.35 -12.50 5.33
CA GLU A 56 -3.97 -13.47 4.42
C GLU A 56 -5.20 -12.86 3.73
N THR A 57 -6.04 -12.15 4.48
CA THR A 57 -7.25 -11.50 3.95
C THR A 57 -6.90 -10.39 2.95
N LEU A 58 -5.90 -9.56 3.26
CA LEU A 58 -5.37 -8.55 2.35
C LEU A 58 -4.78 -9.16 1.07
N ASN A 59 -4.12 -10.31 1.16
CA ASN A 59 -3.62 -11.04 0.00
C ASN A 59 -4.78 -11.56 -0.88
N LYS A 60 -5.86 -12.08 -0.27
CA LYS A 60 -7.08 -12.48 -1.01
C LYS A 60 -7.71 -11.29 -1.75
N MET A 61 -7.81 -10.13 -1.10
CA MET A 61 -8.31 -8.89 -1.72
C MET A 61 -7.44 -8.48 -2.91
N THR A 62 -6.12 -8.59 -2.76
CA THR A 62 -5.14 -8.30 -3.80
C THR A 62 -5.31 -9.21 -5.02
N VAL A 63 -5.37 -10.52 -4.79
CA VAL A 63 -5.58 -11.52 -5.86
C VAL A 63 -6.90 -11.29 -6.59
N LEU A 64 -7.97 -11.01 -5.85
CA LEU A 64 -9.30 -10.74 -6.41
C LEU A 64 -9.31 -9.50 -7.31
N TRP A 65 -8.58 -8.45 -6.90
CA TRP A 65 -8.39 -7.24 -7.69
C TRP A 65 -7.49 -7.45 -8.92
N SER A 66 -6.40 -8.22 -8.81
CA SER A 66 -5.57 -8.56 -9.97
C SER A 66 -6.36 -9.33 -11.03
N LYS A 67 -7.22 -10.27 -10.61
CA LYS A 67 -8.13 -11.02 -11.50
C LYS A 67 -9.18 -10.15 -12.19
N SER A 68 -9.48 -8.96 -11.65
CA SER A 68 -10.41 -8.00 -12.26
C SER A 68 -9.73 -7.02 -13.23
N GLY A 69 -8.45 -7.24 -13.57
CA GLY A 69 -7.73 -6.40 -14.53
C GLY A 69 -7.25 -5.07 -13.96
N GLY A 70 -6.93 -5.03 -12.66
CA GLY A 70 -6.20 -3.92 -12.06
C GLY A 70 -6.95 -2.58 -12.02
N GLY A 71 -8.28 -2.59 -12.12
CA GLY A 71 -9.12 -1.38 -12.10
C GLY A 71 -9.28 -0.65 -13.45
N GLY A 72 -8.75 -1.21 -14.54
CA GLY A 72 -8.87 -0.66 -15.91
C GLY A 72 -9.65 -1.54 -16.89
N ALA A 73 -10.00 -2.78 -16.52
CA ALA A 73 -10.76 -3.67 -17.39
C ALA A 73 -12.26 -3.34 -17.36
N LYS A 74 -12.91 -3.42 -18.53
CA LYS A 74 -14.38 -3.35 -18.62
C LYS A 74 -15.00 -4.41 -17.70
N PRO A 75 -16.14 -4.12 -17.02
CA PRO A 75 -16.80 -5.09 -16.17
C PRO A 75 -17.17 -6.32 -17.00
N GLY A 76 -16.38 -7.39 -16.84
CA GLY A 76 -16.66 -8.70 -17.41
C GLY A 76 -17.68 -9.46 -16.55
N PRO A 77 -18.16 -10.62 -17.02
CA PRO A 77 -19.02 -11.49 -16.23
C PRO A 77 -18.43 -11.75 -14.82
N GLY A 78 -19.29 -11.75 -13.80
CA GLY A 78 -18.89 -11.92 -12.39
C GLY A 78 -18.32 -10.67 -11.70
N ALA A 79 -18.45 -9.47 -12.28
CA ALA A 79 -18.01 -8.23 -11.63
C ALA A 79 -18.74 -7.96 -10.31
N GLU A 80 -20.05 -8.20 -10.27
CA GLU A 80 -20.88 -8.04 -9.07
C GLU A 80 -20.48 -9.03 -7.97
N GLU A 81 -20.26 -10.30 -8.32
CA GLU A 81 -19.79 -11.34 -7.39
C GLU A 81 -18.40 -11.00 -6.82
N ARG A 82 -17.46 -10.55 -7.66
CA ARG A 82 -16.15 -10.07 -7.20
C ARG A 82 -16.28 -8.84 -6.29
N HIS A 83 -17.23 -7.95 -6.56
CA HIS A 83 -17.47 -6.80 -5.70
C HIS A 83 -18.01 -7.23 -4.33
N ALA A 84 -18.98 -8.15 -4.30
CA ALA A 84 -19.50 -8.73 -3.05
C ALA A 84 -18.40 -9.41 -2.24
N GLN A 85 -17.59 -10.27 -2.87
CA GLN A 85 -16.44 -10.92 -2.22
C GLN A 85 -15.42 -9.90 -1.68
N MET A 86 -15.18 -8.80 -2.41
CA MET A 86 -14.29 -7.72 -1.95
C MET A 86 -14.85 -7.02 -0.71
N MET A 87 -16.16 -6.80 -0.65
CA MET A 87 -16.83 -6.20 0.52
C MET A 87 -16.82 -7.13 1.73
N GLU A 88 -17.00 -8.43 1.54
CA GLU A 88 -16.88 -9.43 2.61
C GLU A 88 -15.47 -9.49 3.18
N LEU A 89 -14.44 -9.58 2.33
CA LEU A 89 -13.04 -9.56 2.76
C LEU A 89 -12.70 -8.25 3.47
N ARG A 90 -13.20 -7.11 2.98
CA ARG A 90 -13.07 -5.82 3.67
C ARG A 90 -13.72 -5.89 5.06
N GLY A 91 -14.95 -6.39 5.17
CA GLY A 91 -15.64 -6.55 6.45
C GLY A 91 -14.85 -7.41 7.43
N HIS A 92 -14.28 -8.52 6.95
CA HIS A 92 -13.44 -9.39 7.77
C HIS A 92 -12.17 -8.70 8.28
N CYS A 93 -11.48 -7.92 7.43
CA CYS A 93 -10.37 -7.07 7.89
C CYS A 93 -10.78 -6.10 9.00
N PHE A 94 -11.96 -5.47 8.87
CA PHE A 94 -12.48 -4.56 9.90
C PHE A 94 -12.77 -5.29 11.21
N GLU A 95 -13.33 -6.49 11.17
CA GLU A 95 -13.57 -7.30 12.37
C GLU A 95 -12.28 -7.64 13.13
N ILE A 96 -11.19 -7.89 12.41
CA ILE A 96 -9.87 -8.16 13.01
C ILE A 96 -9.31 -6.93 13.72
N ILE A 97 -9.49 -5.74 13.13
CA ILE A 97 -8.87 -4.49 13.63
C ILE A 97 -9.82 -3.61 14.46
N LYS A 98 -11.08 -4.00 14.66
CA LYS A 98 -12.15 -3.13 15.21
C LYS A 98 -11.83 -2.50 16.56
N ASP A 99 -11.07 -3.20 17.39
CA ASP A 99 -10.69 -2.75 18.74
C ASP A 99 -9.48 -1.79 18.72
N PHE A 100 -8.91 -1.53 17.55
CA PHE A 100 -7.71 -0.73 17.34
C PHE A 100 -8.03 0.51 16.49
N PRO A 101 -8.47 1.63 17.10
CA PRO A 101 -9.02 2.78 16.38
C PRO A 101 -8.02 3.41 15.40
N ASP A 102 -6.72 3.37 15.70
CA ASP A 102 -5.68 3.85 14.78
C ASP A 102 -5.57 3.00 13.51
N LEU A 103 -5.77 1.68 13.62
CA LEU A 103 -5.78 0.80 12.45
C LEU A 103 -7.06 0.99 11.64
N VAL A 104 -8.22 1.06 12.30
CA VAL A 104 -9.51 1.33 11.67
C VAL A 104 -9.49 2.63 10.86
N ARG A 105 -9.00 3.73 11.48
CA ARG A 105 -8.93 5.05 10.85
C ARG A 105 -8.12 5.02 9.55
N ASP A 106 -6.99 4.32 9.57
CA ASP A 106 -5.99 4.38 8.52
C ASP A 106 -6.20 3.26 7.45
N PHE A 107 -7.09 2.30 7.68
CA PHE A 107 -7.28 1.09 6.86
C PHE A 107 -7.64 1.38 5.39
N ASP A 108 -8.64 2.22 5.13
CA ASP A 108 -9.07 2.48 3.75
C ASP A 108 -7.98 3.21 2.95
N ARG A 109 -7.26 4.14 3.60
CA ARG A 109 -6.10 4.80 3.01
C ARG A 109 -5.00 3.79 2.72
N PHE A 110 -4.75 2.85 3.63
CA PHE A 110 -3.75 1.79 3.46
C PHE A 110 -4.11 0.91 2.27
N HIS A 111 -5.34 0.44 2.20
CA HIS A 111 -5.79 -0.42 1.10
C HIS A 111 -5.72 0.30 -0.26
N ALA A 112 -6.14 1.56 -0.33
CA ALA A 112 -6.04 2.37 -1.55
C ALA A 112 -4.59 2.60 -1.98
N SER A 113 -3.70 2.93 -1.03
CA SER A 113 -2.27 3.17 -1.28
C SER A 113 -1.55 1.90 -1.73
N SER A 114 -1.82 0.76 -1.07
CA SER A 114 -1.27 -0.54 -1.43
C SER A 114 -1.69 -0.96 -2.84
N ARG A 115 -2.95 -0.71 -3.20
CA ARG A 115 -3.45 -0.97 -4.56
C ARG A 115 -2.76 -0.09 -5.59
N ALA A 116 -2.63 1.22 -5.33
CA ALA A 116 -1.97 2.15 -6.24
C ALA A 116 -0.50 1.78 -6.47
N ALA A 117 0.23 1.42 -5.40
CA ALA A 117 1.61 0.97 -5.47
C ALA A 117 1.73 -0.32 -6.33
N MET A 118 0.87 -1.30 -6.13
CA MET A 118 0.89 -2.52 -6.95
C MET A 118 0.50 -2.28 -8.41
N SER A 119 -0.49 -1.42 -8.69
CA SER A 119 -0.82 -1.03 -10.07
C SER A 119 0.37 -0.41 -10.79
N ALA A 120 1.17 0.38 -10.08
CA ALA A 120 2.37 0.97 -10.64
C ALA A 120 3.44 -0.08 -10.97
N VAL A 121 3.70 -1.01 -10.05
CA VAL A 121 4.66 -2.10 -10.28
C VAL A 121 4.22 -3.01 -11.43
N MET A 122 2.92 -3.33 -11.56
CA MET A 122 2.42 -4.17 -12.66
C MET A 122 2.41 -3.49 -14.03
N ARG A 123 2.60 -2.17 -14.10
CA ARG A 123 2.67 -1.39 -15.35
C ARG A 123 4.10 -1.10 -15.81
N ALA A 124 5.09 -1.30 -14.93
CA ALA A 124 6.51 -1.17 -15.22
C ALA A 124 7.06 -2.47 -15.81
#